data_AF-A0A6M4P7H3-F1
#
_entry.id   AF-A0A6M4P7H3-F1
#
_cell.length_a   1.000
_cell.length_b   1.000
_cell.length_c   1.000
_cell.angle_alpha   90.00
_cell.angle_beta   90.00
_cell.angle_gamma   90.00
#
_symmetry.space_group_name_H-M   'P 1'
#
loop_
_entity.id
_entity.type
_entity.pdbx_description
1 polymer ?
#
loop_
_entity_poly.entity_id
_entity_poly.type
_entity_poly.pdbx_seq_one_letter_code
_entity_poly.pdbx_strand_id
1 'polypeptide(L)'
;MENTENKRLRLIRKALGYNQNDFAKSIGLTQGGYSDIERGKNGISKQIKQMLVLVHKINLAFLEKEKGEMFFIETPTDSDEFEATDTETKDKLIALLQANIKRLSQERDLYIDLLKSKNETIERLEELIKK
;
A
#
# COMPACT_ATOMS: atom_id res chain seq x y z
N MET A 1 17.25 6.92 -23.26
CA MET A 1 17.45 6.04 -22.09
C MET A 1 16.09 5.56 -21.66
N GLU A 2 15.90 4.25 -21.61
CA GLU A 2 14.60 3.63 -21.35
C GLU A 2 14.14 4.00 -19.94
N ASN A 3 12.97 4.65 -19.83
CA ASN A 3 12.43 5.18 -18.57
C ASN A 3 11.98 4.04 -17.64
N THR A 4 12.95 3.40 -17.00
CA THR A 4 12.80 2.25 -16.11
C THR A 4 11.96 2.56 -14.88
N GLU A 5 12.02 3.81 -14.38
CA GLU A 5 11.20 4.28 -13.26
C GLU A 5 9.70 4.23 -13.59
N ASN A 6 9.29 4.71 -14.77
CA ASN A 6 7.89 4.70 -15.21
C ASN A 6 7.37 3.27 -15.45
N LYS A 7 8.23 2.37 -15.93
CA LYS A 7 7.91 0.93 -16.04
C LYS A 7 7.69 0.30 -14.65
N ARG A 8 8.52 0.65 -13.67
CA ARG A 8 8.36 0.17 -12.28
C ARG A 8 7.10 0.74 -11.63
N LEU A 9 6.76 2.00 -11.88
CA LEU A 9 5.47 2.57 -11.47
C LEU A 9 4.28 1.75 -12.01
N ARG A 10 4.36 1.32 -13.27
CA ARG A 10 3.35 0.45 -13.88
C ARG A 10 3.27 -0.93 -13.22
N LEU A 11 4.41 -1.51 -12.86
CA LEU A 11 4.46 -2.77 -12.12
C LEU A 11 3.80 -2.63 -10.74
N ILE A 12 4.13 -1.56 -10.01
CA ILE A 12 3.56 -1.24 -8.71
C ILE A 12 2.03 -1.14 -8.78
N ARG A 13 1.51 -0.35 -9.72
CA ARG A 13 0.07 -0.20 -9.89
C ARG A 13 -0.62 -1.54 -10.15
N LYS A 14 -0.03 -2.37 -11.00
CA LYS A 14 -0.57 -3.71 -11.31
C LYS A 14 -0.52 -4.64 -10.10
N ALA A 15 0.55 -4.60 -9.30
CA ALA A 15 0.66 -5.38 -8.07
C ALA A 15 -0.42 -5.01 -7.05
N LEU A 16 -0.81 -3.73 -6.99
CA LEU A 16 -1.93 -3.24 -6.18
C LEU A 16 -3.32 -3.50 -6.79
N GLY A 17 -3.40 -4.07 -7.99
CA GLY A 17 -4.68 -4.38 -8.66
C GLY A 17 -5.44 -3.18 -9.22
N TYR A 18 -4.85 -1.99 -9.28
CA TYR A 18 -5.53 -0.80 -9.78
C TYR A 18 -5.49 -0.67 -11.31
N ASN A 19 -6.58 -0.16 -11.90
CA ASN A 19 -6.54 0.42 -13.24
C ASN A 19 -5.89 1.82 -13.21
N GLN A 20 -5.55 2.40 -14.38
CA GLN A 20 -4.87 3.69 -14.46
C GLN A 20 -5.69 4.85 -13.86
N ASN A 21 -7.02 4.83 -14.01
CA ASN A 21 -7.88 5.90 -13.55
C ASN A 21 -7.95 5.95 -12.03
N ASP A 22 -8.17 4.81 -11.39
CA ASP A 22 -8.32 4.72 -9.94
C ASP A 22 -6.99 4.99 -9.24
N PHE A 23 -5.89 4.48 -9.79
CA PHE A 23 -4.57 4.80 -9.28
C PHE A 23 -4.25 6.30 -9.41
N ALA A 24 -4.55 6.93 -10.55
CA ALA A 24 -4.35 8.36 -10.74
C ALA A 24 -5.12 9.20 -9.71
N LYS A 25 -6.41 8.90 -9.50
CA LYS A 25 -7.27 9.58 -8.53
C LYS A 25 -6.71 9.46 -7.11
N SER A 26 -6.20 8.28 -6.73
CA SER A 26 -5.65 8.05 -5.38
C SER A 26 -4.45 8.94 -5.03
N ILE A 27 -3.72 9.44 -6.04
CA ILE A 27 -2.56 10.33 -5.87
C ILE A 27 -2.81 11.75 -6.40
N GLY A 28 -4.08 12.12 -6.58
CA GLY A 28 -4.48 13.48 -6.96
C GLY A 28 -4.19 13.86 -8.43
N LEU A 29 -4.12 12.88 -9.32
CA LEU A 29 -3.87 13.08 -10.76
C LEU A 29 -5.10 12.77 -11.61
N THR A 30 -5.13 13.33 -12.81
CA THR A 30 -6.04 12.89 -13.87
C THR A 30 -5.54 11.59 -14.50
N GLN A 31 -6.46 10.77 -15.03
CA GLN A 31 -6.08 9.54 -15.73
C GLN A 31 -5.10 9.81 -16.90
N GLY A 32 -5.33 10.88 -17.67
CA GLY A 32 -4.44 11.28 -18.76
C GLY A 32 -3.04 11.66 -18.28
N GLY A 33 -2.96 12.47 -17.21
CA GLY A 33 -1.68 12.86 -16.61
C GLY A 33 -0.88 11.66 -16.12
N TYR A 34 -1.53 10.72 -15.45
CA TYR A 34 -0.89 9.47 -15.01
C TYR A 34 -0.47 8.57 -16.18
N SER A 35 -1.31 8.45 -17.21
CA SER A 35 -1.01 7.64 -18.40
C SER A 35 0.22 8.16 -19.15
N ASP A 36 0.38 9.48 -19.23
CA ASP A 36 1.57 10.12 -19.81
C ASP A 36 2.85 9.84 -18.99
N ILE A 37 2.70 9.72 -17.66
CA ILE A 37 3.79 9.28 -16.79
C ILE A 37 4.14 7.82 -17.09
N GLU A 38 3.20 6.86 -17.05
CA GLU A 38 3.53 5.45 -17.30
C GLU A 38 4.20 5.19 -18.65
N ARG A 39 3.83 5.96 -19.68
CA ARG A 39 4.41 5.87 -21.02
C ARG A 39 5.77 6.55 -21.14
N GLY A 40 6.26 7.19 -20.06
CA GLY A 40 7.54 7.87 -20.01
C GLY A 40 7.58 9.20 -20.74
N LYS A 41 6.42 9.75 -21.15
CA LYS A 41 6.32 11.08 -21.75
C LYS A 41 6.59 12.16 -20.69
N ASN A 42 6.10 11.93 -19.46
CA ASN A 42 6.40 12.77 -18.30
C ASN A 42 7.19 11.98 -17.26
N GLY A 43 8.14 12.65 -16.59
CA GLY A 43 8.82 12.10 -15.43
C GLY A 43 7.92 12.05 -14.18
N ILE A 44 8.34 11.29 -13.17
CA ILE A 44 7.65 11.26 -11.88
C ILE A 44 8.17 12.43 -11.02
N SER A 45 7.32 13.42 -10.77
CA SER A 45 7.71 14.59 -9.95
C SER A 45 7.91 14.21 -8.48
N LYS A 46 8.65 15.05 -7.74
CA LYS A 46 8.86 14.85 -6.29
C LYS A 46 7.55 14.80 -5.49
N GLN A 47 6.58 15.63 -5.84
CA GLN A 47 5.25 15.61 -5.21
C GLN A 47 4.53 14.27 -5.45
N ILE A 48 4.60 13.73 -6.67
CA ILE A 48 3.99 12.43 -6.97
C ILE A 48 4.69 11.32 -6.17
N LYS A 49 6.02 11.34 -6.08
CA LYS A 49 6.78 10.40 -5.23
C LYS A 49 6.35 10.46 -3.77
N GLN A 50 6.14 11.64 -3.22
CA GLN A 50 5.62 11.80 -1.86
C GLN A 50 4.23 11.19 -1.71
N MET A 51 3.31 11.43 -2.65
CA MET A 51 1.97 10.82 -2.62
C MET A 51 2.02 9.30 -2.73
N LEU A 52 2.92 8.74 -3.55
CA LEU A 52 3.13 7.29 -3.69
C LEU A 52 3.58 6.65 -2.36
N VAL A 53 4.45 7.34 -1.60
CA VAL A 53 4.85 6.89 -0.25
C VAL A 53 3.69 7.02 0.74
N LEU A 54 3.01 8.17 0.78
CA LEU A 54 1.99 8.44 1.78
C LEU A 54 0.74 7.56 1.61
N VAL A 55 0.28 7.38 0.38
CA VAL A 55 -0.98 6.69 0.07
C VAL A 55 -0.78 5.18 -0.06
N HIS A 56 0.30 4.76 -0.72
CA HIS A 56 0.50 3.36 -1.12
C HIS A 56 1.72 2.71 -0.44
N LYS A 57 2.39 3.43 0.47
CA LYS A 57 3.59 2.94 1.17
C LYS A 57 4.67 2.44 0.21
N ILE A 58 4.79 3.04 -0.97
CA ILE A 58 5.76 2.60 -1.99
C ILE A 58 7.18 2.92 -1.54
N ASN A 59 8.10 1.97 -1.71
CA ASN A 59 9.52 2.18 -1.49
C ASN A 59 10.15 2.90 -2.68
N LEU A 60 10.65 4.13 -2.47
CA LEU A 60 11.28 4.92 -3.53
C LEU A 60 12.59 4.30 -4.03
N ALA A 61 13.31 3.53 -3.21
CA ALA A 61 14.52 2.84 -3.64
C ALA A 61 14.20 1.78 -4.72
N PHE A 62 13.06 1.09 -4.58
CA PHE A 62 12.55 0.17 -5.60
C PHE A 62 12.14 0.95 -6.85
N LEU A 63 11.35 2.01 -6.70
CA LEU A 63 10.88 2.82 -7.83
C LEU A 63 12.03 3.42 -8.65
N GLU A 64 13.01 4.04 -8.00
CA GLU A 64 14.08 4.79 -8.66
C GLU A 64 15.24 3.90 -9.11
N LYS A 65 15.60 2.91 -8.31
CA LYS A 65 16.87 2.16 -8.45
C LYS A 65 16.68 0.65 -8.49
N GLU A 66 15.45 0.14 -8.41
CA GLU A 66 15.14 -1.30 -8.37
C GLU A 66 15.83 -2.01 -7.20
N LYS A 67 15.90 -1.32 -6.05
CA LYS A 67 16.52 -1.83 -4.82
C LYS A 67 15.48 -2.03 -3.72
N GLY A 68 15.54 -3.17 -3.05
CA GLY A 68 14.68 -3.51 -1.93
C GLY A 68 13.26 -3.88 -2.37
N GLU A 69 12.36 -4.02 -1.39
CA GLU A 69 10.97 -4.41 -1.62
C GLU A 69 10.14 -3.28 -2.24
N MET A 70 9.05 -3.65 -2.92
CA MET A 70 8.17 -2.72 -3.63
C MET A 70 7.41 -1.76 -2.69
N PHE A 71 7.03 -2.25 -1.53
CA PHE A 71 6.27 -1.52 -0.51
C PHE A 71 7.03 -1.56 0.81
N PHE A 72 6.94 -0.48 1.58
CA PHE A 72 7.24 -0.50 3.00
C PHE A 72 6.18 -1.35 3.68
N ILE A 73 6.64 -2.39 4.36
CA ILE A 73 5.82 -3.11 5.32
C ILE A 73 5.87 -2.23 6.58
N GLU A 74 4.73 -1.71 7.03
CA GLU A 74 4.64 -1.17 8.39
C GLU A 74 4.70 -2.36 9.36
N THR A 75 5.89 -2.89 9.57
CA THR A 75 6.21 -3.64 10.77
C THR A 75 6.19 -2.62 11.91
N PRO A 76 5.43 -2.83 13.00
CA PRO A 76 5.60 -2.05 14.20
C PRO A 76 6.93 -2.46 14.84
N THR A 77 8.07 -2.06 14.23
CA THR A 77 9.44 -1.90 14.79
C THR A 77 10.48 -1.81 13.66
N ASP A 78 10.46 -0.73 12.87
CA ASP A 78 11.64 -0.26 12.10
C ASP A 78 12.15 1.08 12.65
N SER A 79 11.88 1.37 13.93
CA SER A 79 12.71 2.28 14.70
C SER A 79 13.76 1.43 15.41
N ASP A 80 14.99 1.48 14.92
CA ASP A 80 16.22 1.09 15.61
C ASP A 80 16.43 1.92 16.91
N GLU A 81 15.45 1.91 17.81
CA GLU A 81 15.46 2.58 19.11
C GLU A 81 14.71 1.70 20.11
N PHE A 82 15.35 0.62 20.57
CA PHE A 82 14.97 0.04 21.85
C PHE A 82 16.20 -0.40 22.65
N GLU A 83 17.04 0.56 23.00
CA GLU A 83 17.89 0.44 24.19
C GLU A 83 17.05 0.73 25.45
N ALA A 84 16.08 -0.14 25.77
CA ALA A 84 15.57 -0.17 27.13
C ALA A 84 16.65 -0.75 28.04
N THR A 85 17.19 0.09 28.92
CA THR A 85 18.31 -0.22 29.81
C THR A 85 17.91 -1.05 31.03
N ASP A 86 16.62 -1.22 31.31
CA ASP A 86 16.12 -2.06 32.41
C ASP A 86 14.98 -3.02 31.99
N THR A 87 14.77 -4.05 32.81
CA THR A 87 13.83 -5.15 32.58
C THR A 87 12.36 -4.71 32.66
N GLU A 88 12.05 -3.77 33.56
CA GLU A 88 10.67 -3.29 33.79
C GLU A 88 10.12 -2.56 32.55
N THR A 89 10.99 -1.82 31.86
CA THR A 89 10.63 -1.09 30.63
C THR A 89 10.41 -2.05 29.46
N LYS A 90 11.13 -3.18 29.41
CA LYS A 90 10.93 -4.24 28.41
C LYS A 90 9.61 -4.99 28.62
N ASP A 91 9.25 -5.30 29.85
CA ASP A 91 7.99 -6.00 30.17
C ASP A 91 6.77 -5.14 29.81
N LYS A 92 6.83 -3.83 30.07
CA LYS A 92 5.79 -2.89 29.64
C LYS A 92 5.69 -2.80 28.12
N LEU A 93 6.82 -2.80 27.41
CA LEU A 93 6.81 -2.81 25.95
C LEU A 93 6.21 -4.11 25.39
N ILE A 94 6.61 -5.27 25.93
CA ILE A 94 6.06 -6.57 25.51
C ILE A 94 4.54 -6.59 25.71
N ALA A 95 4.05 -6.12 26.85
CA ALA A 95 2.61 -6.02 27.11
C ALA A 95 1.89 -5.10 26.11
N LEU A 96 2.49 -3.95 25.79
CA LEU A 96 1.94 -3.02 24.80
C LEU A 96 1.90 -3.64 23.40
N LEU A 97 2.98 -4.31 22.97
CA LEU A 97 3.06 -4.97 21.67
C LEU A 97 2.06 -6.13 21.58
N GLN A 98 1.89 -6.92 22.64
CA GLN A 98 0.87 -7.97 22.71
C GLN A 98 -0.55 -7.40 22.59
N ALA A 99 -0.83 -6.28 23.24
CA ALA A 99 -2.12 -5.59 23.12
C ALA A 99 -2.36 -5.09 21.69
N ASN A 100 -1.33 -4.55 21.04
CA ASN A 100 -1.41 -4.13 19.64
C ASN A 100 -1.66 -5.30 18.69
N ILE A 101 -0.95 -6.42 18.86
CA ILE A 101 -1.18 -7.64 18.07
C ILE A 101 -2.63 -8.12 18.21
N LYS A 102 -3.14 -8.14 19.44
CA LYS A 102 -4.53 -8.54 19.71
C LYS A 102 -5.52 -7.60 18.99
N ARG A 103 -5.33 -6.29 19.11
CA ARG A 103 -6.16 -5.28 18.43
C ARG A 103 -6.15 -5.46 16.91
N LEU A 104 -4.97 -5.60 16.32
CA LEU A 104 -4.81 -5.78 14.88
C LEU A 104 -5.44 -7.10 14.38
N SER A 105 -5.34 -8.18 15.15
CA SER A 105 -6.03 -9.43 14.82
C SER A 105 -7.54 -9.26 14.78
N GLN A 106 -8.12 -8.54 15.75
CA GLN A 106 -9.56 -8.28 15.78
C GLN A 106 -10.01 -7.41 14.59
N GLU A 107 -9.21 -6.40 14.25
CA GLU A 107 -9.45 -5.54 13.10
C GLU A 107 -9.41 -6.33 11.78
N ARG A 108 -8.44 -7.23 11.62
CA ARG A 108 -8.37 -8.15 10.48
C ARG A 108 -9.62 -9.01 10.37
N ASP A 109 -10.07 -9.59 11.48
CA ASP A 109 -11.23 -10.48 11.47
C ASP A 109 -12.51 -9.74 11.05
N LEU A 110 -12.67 -8.49 11.50
CA LEU A 110 -13.76 -7.61 11.05
C LEU A 110 -13.70 -7.35 9.54
N TYR A 111 -12.51 -7.11 8.99
CA TYR A 111 -12.34 -6.92 7.54
C TYR A 111 -12.65 -8.19 6.75
N ILE A 112 -12.28 -9.37 7.26
CA ILE A 112 -12.61 -10.66 6.64
C ILE A 112 -14.14 -10.82 6.56
N ASP A 113 -14.86 -10.53 7.63
CA ASP A 113 -16.32 -10.66 7.63
C ASP A 113 -17.01 -9.64 6.71
N LEU A 114 -16.49 -8.42 6.67
CA LEU A 114 -16.95 -7.41 5.71
C LEU A 114 -16.75 -7.86 4.26
N LEU A 115 -15.60 -8.47 3.94
CA LEU A 115 -15.32 -9.00 2.60
C LEU A 115 -16.29 -10.12 2.23
N LYS A 116 -16.58 -11.05 3.14
CA LYS A 116 -17.58 -12.11 2.92
C LYS A 116 -18.95 -11.52 2.60
N SER A 117 -19.43 -10.58 3.41
CA SER A 117 -20.72 -9.92 3.19
C SER A 117 -20.80 -9.21 1.83
N LYS A 118 -19.71 -8.57 1.40
CA LYS A 118 -19.62 -7.95 0.07
C LYS A 118 -19.66 -8.99 -1.06
N ASN A 119 -18.96 -10.11 -0.91
CA ASN A 119 -19.01 -11.19 -1.90
C ASN A 119 -20.42 -11.77 -2.05
N GLU A 120 -21.12 -12.04 -0.94
CA GLU A 120 -22.51 -12.50 -0.98
C GLU A 120 -23.45 -11.47 -1.65
N THR A 121 -23.14 -10.18 -1.52
CA THR A 121 -23.91 -9.13 -2.20
C THR A 121 -23.65 -9.16 -3.70
N ILE A 122 -22.39 -9.35 -4.12
CA ILE A 122 -22.01 -9.47 -5.52
C ILE A 122 -22.69 -10.69 -6.15
N GLU A 123 -22.63 -11.86 -5.51
CA GLU A 123 -23.26 -13.09 -6.00
C GLU A 123 -24.77 -12.89 -6.25
N ARG A 124 -25.47 -12.27 -5.29
CA ARG A 124 -26.90 -11.94 -5.45
C ARG A 124 -27.17 -11.01 -6.63
N LEU A 125 -26.33 -9.99 -6.83
CA LEU A 125 -26.47 -9.07 -7.96
C LEU A 125 -26.20 -9.77 -9.30
N GLU A 126 -25.22 -10.66 -9.36
CA GLU A 126 -24.91 -11.45 -10.55
C GLU A 126 -26.05 -12.40 -10.94
N GLU A 127 -26.72 -13.03 -9.96
CA GLU A 127 -27.90 -13.86 -10.18
C GLU A 127 -29.07 -13.06 -10.78
N LEU A 128 -29.26 -11.81 -10.36
CA LEU A 128 -30.30 -10.93 -10.88
C LEU A 128 -30.04 -10.50 -12.33
N ILE A 129 -28.77 -10.38 -12.73
CA ILE A 129 -28.38 -10.00 -14.11
C ILE A 129 -28.49 -11.19 -15.07
N LYS A 130 -28.40 -12.43 -14.57
CA LYS A 130 -28.50 -13.66 -15.39
C LYS A 130 -29.93 -14.09 -15.73
N LYS A 131 -30.95 -13.46 -15.13
CA LYS A 131 -32.37 -13.63 -15.48
C LYS A 131 -32.82 -12.59 -16.49
#